data_AF-A0A8J3FTA5-F1
#
_entry.id   AF-A0A8J3FTA5-F1
#
_cell.length_a   1.000
_cell.length_b   1.000
_cell.length_c   1.000
_cell.angle_alpha   90.00
_cell.angle_beta   90.00
_cell.angle_gamma   90.00
#
_symmetry.space_group_name_H-M   'P 1'
#
loop_
_entity.id
_entity.type
_entity.pdbx_description
1 polymer ?
#
loop_
_entity_poly.entity_id
_entity_poly.type
_entity_poly.pdbx_seq_one_letter_code
_entity_poly.pdbx_strand_id
1 'polypeptide(L)'
;MTDAQHAAETATAYMNRWGGFNAHEKGLLGMIWPNHSAYVTQVQEMLRHLADLTGASSDALRQMANGYERTDQDTAATLDATYDAVPRPPIDRD
;
A
#
# COMPACT_ATOMS: atom_id res chain seq x y z
N MET A 1 -7.16 -3.66 -0.83
CA MET A 1 -6.38 -3.74 0.43
C MET A 1 -5.00 -4.24 0.10
N THR A 2 -3.97 -3.55 0.57
CA THR A 2 -2.58 -4.02 0.47
C THR A 2 -2.31 -5.06 1.57
N ASP A 3 -1.33 -5.95 1.36
CA ASP A 3 -0.92 -6.93 2.38
C ASP A 3 -0.53 -6.25 3.70
N ALA A 4 0.04 -5.04 3.61
CA ALA A 4 0.39 -4.21 4.77
C ALA A 4 -0.83 -3.70 5.54
N GLN A 5 -1.91 -3.27 4.86
CA GLN A 5 -3.17 -2.93 5.52
C GLN A 5 -3.76 -4.15 6.23
N HIS A 6 -3.77 -5.31 5.56
CA HIS A 6 -4.32 -6.53 6.15
C HIS A 6 -3.50 -7.01 7.36
N ALA A 7 -2.17 -6.90 7.31
CA ALA A 7 -1.28 -7.20 8.42
C ALA A 7 -1.49 -6.24 9.61
N ALA A 8 -1.65 -4.94 9.36
CA ALA A 8 -1.93 -3.95 10.38
C ALA A 8 -3.29 -4.18 11.07
N GLU A 9 -4.32 -4.51 10.29
CA GLU A 9 -5.64 -4.89 10.82
C GLU A 9 -5.56 -6.16 11.67
N THR A 10 -4.83 -7.17 11.20
CA THR A 10 -4.64 -8.44 11.93
C THR A 10 -3.89 -8.23 13.24
N ALA A 11 -2.83 -7.43 13.23
CA ALA A 11 -2.06 -7.07 14.43
C ALA A 11 -2.91 -6.26 15.42
N THR A 12 -3.74 -5.34 14.92
CA THR A 12 -4.70 -4.59 15.74
C THR A 12 -5.72 -5.51 16.38
N ALA A 13 -6.29 -6.46 15.62
CA ALA A 13 -7.24 -7.45 16.13
C ALA A 13 -6.60 -8.36 17.19
N TYR A 14 -5.34 -8.76 17.00
CA TYR A 14 -4.58 -9.55 17.97
C TYR A 14 -4.39 -8.78 19.27
N MET A 15 -3.97 -7.51 19.21
CA MET A 15 -3.82 -6.67 20.42
C MET A 15 -5.14 -6.41 21.11
N ASN A 16 -6.24 -6.21 20.38
CA ASN A 16 -7.55 -6.05 21.00
C ASN A 16 -8.00 -7.32 21.74
N ARG A 17 -7.57 -8.49 21.26
CA ARG A 17 -7.92 -9.79 21.88
C ARG A 17 -7.02 -10.17 23.06
N TRP A 18 -5.72 -9.88 22.97
CA TRP A 18 -4.70 -10.39 23.91
C TRP A 18 -3.94 -9.31 24.66
N GLY A 19 -4.07 -8.05 24.24
CA GLY A 19 -3.40 -6.91 24.86
C GLY A 19 -4.11 -6.38 26.10
N GLY A 20 -5.25 -6.94 26.50
CA GLY A 20 -5.90 -6.63 27.78
C GLY A 20 -5.51 -7.65 28.86
N PHE A 21 -5.36 -7.19 30.10
CA PHE A 21 -5.31 -8.04 31.29
C PHE A 21 -6.73 -8.16 31.87
N ASN A 22 -7.05 -9.33 32.39
CA ASN A 22 -8.37 -9.61 32.94
C ASN A 22 -8.53 -8.98 34.33
N ALA A 23 -9.75 -8.63 34.74
CA ALA A 23 -9.99 -7.93 36.01
C ALA A 23 -9.48 -8.68 37.26
N HIS A 24 -9.25 -9.99 37.15
CA HIS A 24 -8.70 -10.85 38.20
C HIS A 24 -7.17 -10.69 38.38
N GLU A 25 -6.47 -10.15 37.39
CA GLU A 25 -5.01 -9.93 37.40
C GLU A 25 -4.62 -8.56 38.02
N LYS A 26 -5.63 -7.73 38.34
CA LYS A 26 -5.49 -6.32 38.79
C LYS A 26 -4.79 -6.11 40.14
N GLY A 27 -4.47 -7.15 40.90
CA GLY A 27 -3.87 -7.03 42.23
C GLY A 27 -2.50 -6.33 42.22
N LEU A 28 -1.50 -6.93 41.55
CA LEU A 28 -0.16 -6.35 41.40
C LEU A 28 -0.02 -5.53 40.10
N LEU A 29 -0.80 -5.87 39.07
CA LEU A 29 -0.73 -5.26 37.74
C LEU A 29 -1.54 -3.96 37.62
N GLY A 30 -2.36 -3.60 38.61
CA GLY A 30 -3.13 -2.35 38.61
C GLY A 30 -2.26 -1.09 38.54
N MET A 31 -1.01 -1.14 39.02
CA MET A 31 -0.04 -0.05 38.90
C MET A 31 0.59 0.06 37.51
N ILE A 32 0.72 -1.07 36.80
CA ILE A 32 1.31 -1.15 35.45
C ILE A 32 0.25 -0.93 34.37
N TRP A 33 -1.02 -1.15 34.70
CA TRP A 33 -2.17 -1.04 33.81
C TRP A 33 -2.24 0.26 32.99
N PRO A 34 -2.05 1.46 33.56
CA PRO A 34 -2.11 2.70 32.78
C PRO A 34 -1.00 2.75 31.72
N ASN A 35 0.23 2.38 32.09
CA ASN A 35 1.38 2.36 31.19
C ASN A 35 1.21 1.32 30.08
N HIS A 36 0.64 0.16 30.41
CA HIS A 36 0.33 -0.88 29.42
C HIS A 36 -0.74 -0.42 28.43
N SER A 37 -1.81 0.23 28.91
CA SER A 37 -2.85 0.79 28.04
C SER A 37 -2.32 1.88 27.12
N ALA A 38 -1.42 2.74 27.61
CA ALA A 38 -0.75 3.75 26.82
C ALA A 38 0.15 3.13 25.74
N TYR A 39 0.90 2.08 26.11
CA TYR A 39 1.72 1.32 25.16
C TYR A 39 0.88 0.67 24.06
N VAL A 40 -0.19 -0.05 24.41
CA VAL A 40 -1.08 -0.68 23.43
C VAL A 40 -1.67 0.37 22.48
N THR A 41 -2.03 1.54 22.99
CA THR A 41 -2.53 2.66 22.17
C THR A 41 -1.46 3.14 21.18
N GLN A 42 -0.22 3.37 21.64
CA GLN A 42 0.88 3.76 20.76
C GLN A 42 1.17 2.72 19.67
N VAL A 43 1.10 1.42 20.00
CA VAL A 43 1.29 0.37 18.99
C VAL A 43 0.16 0.39 17.97
N GLN A 44 -1.09 0.62 18.37
CA GLN A 44 -2.21 0.76 17.44
C GLN A 44 -2.04 1.97 16.51
N GLU A 45 -1.61 3.12 17.06
CA GLU A 45 -1.33 4.33 16.28
C GLU A 45 -0.20 4.09 15.28
N MET A 46 0.88 3.42 15.69
CA MET A 46 2.00 3.07 14.82
C MET A 46 1.54 2.14 13.68
N LEU A 47 0.77 1.10 13.98
CA LEU A 47 0.27 0.17 12.96
C LEU A 47 -0.64 0.88 11.95
N ARG A 48 -1.50 1.78 12.43
CA ARG A 48 -2.34 2.61 11.56
C ARG A 48 -1.50 3.51 10.67
N HIS A 49 -0.50 4.18 11.22
CA HIS A 49 0.39 5.04 10.45
C HIS A 49 1.13 4.26 9.35
N LEU A 50 1.61 3.04 9.64
CA LEU A 50 2.25 2.18 8.65
C LEU A 50 1.27 1.74 7.55
N ALA A 51 0.03 1.43 7.90
CA ALA A 51 -1.01 1.09 6.93
C ALA A 51 -1.31 2.29 5.99
N ASP A 52 -1.41 3.50 6.54
CA ASP A 52 -1.65 4.71 5.77
C ASP A 52 -0.47 5.04 4.84
N LEU A 53 0.77 4.94 5.34
CA LEU A 53 1.97 5.20 4.56
C LEU A 53 2.14 4.21 3.40
N THR A 54 1.90 2.93 3.65
CA THR A 54 2.00 1.89 2.61
C THR A 54 0.88 2.01 1.59
N GLY A 55 -0.34 2.36 2.01
CA GLY A 55 -1.45 2.70 1.11
C GLY A 55 -1.11 3.87 0.21
N ALA A 56 -0.68 5.00 0.78
CA ALA A 56 -0.29 6.20 0.03
C ALA A 56 0.86 5.93 -0.96
N SER A 57 1.87 5.15 -0.54
CA SER A 57 2.97 4.74 -1.41
C SER A 57 2.49 3.89 -2.58
N SER A 58 1.56 2.96 -2.34
CA SER A 58 0.98 2.13 -3.39
C SER A 58 0.22 2.97 -4.42
N ASP A 59 -0.59 3.93 -3.96
CA ASP A 59 -1.36 4.80 -4.84
C ASP A 59 -0.46 5.74 -5.65
N ALA A 60 0.58 6.30 -5.03
CA ALA A 60 1.57 7.13 -5.72
C ALA A 60 2.31 6.36 -6.83
N LEU A 61 2.73 5.13 -6.54
CA LEU A 61 3.38 4.26 -7.53
C LEU A 61 2.46 3.93 -8.71
N ARG A 62 1.18 3.64 -8.45
CA ARG A 62 0.19 3.42 -9.52
C ARG A 62 -0.02 4.67 -10.35
N GLN A 63 -0.13 5.83 -9.71
CA GLN A 63 -0.31 7.10 -10.42
C GLN A 63 0.90 7.40 -11.32
N MET A 64 2.11 7.17 -10.83
CA MET A 64 3.34 7.31 -11.62
C MET A 64 3.37 6.34 -12.80
N ALA A 65 3.05 5.06 -12.57
CA ALA A 65 3.03 4.05 -13.64
C ALA A 65 2.06 4.43 -14.75
N ASN A 66 0.83 4.85 -14.40
CA ASN A 66 -0.16 5.32 -15.37
C ASN A 66 0.30 6.59 -16.11
N GLY A 67 1.06 7.46 -15.43
CA GLY A 67 1.64 8.65 -16.04
C GLY A 67 2.71 8.32 -17.08
N TYR A 68 3.58 7.35 -16.78
CA TYR A 68 4.58 6.85 -17.71
C TYR A 68 3.92 6.15 -18.90
N GLU A 69 2.95 5.27 -18.67
CA GLU A 69 2.25 4.57 -19.74
C GLU A 69 1.57 5.54 -20.72
N ARG A 70 0.90 6.58 -20.20
CA ARG A 70 0.30 7.62 -21.05
C ARG A 70 1.36 8.37 -21.86
N THR A 71 2.44 8.80 -21.21
CA THR A 71 3.52 9.54 -21.87
C THR A 71 4.18 8.71 -22.96
N ASP A 72 4.36 7.41 -22.71
CA ASP A 72 4.96 6.48 -23.66
C ASP A 72 4.05 6.29 -24.89
N GLN A 73 2.74 6.10 -24.67
CA GLN A 73 1.74 6.03 -25.74
C GLN A 73 1.69 7.32 -26.58
N ASP A 74 1.67 8.49 -25.93
CA ASP A 74 1.65 9.78 -26.62
C ASP A 74 2.93 10.02 -27.42
N THR A 75 4.07 9.62 -26.87
CA THR A 75 5.38 9.71 -27.54
C THR A 75 5.45 8.77 -28.73
N ALA A 76 5.00 7.52 -28.58
CA ALA A 76 4.93 6.55 -29.66
C ALA A 76 4.02 7.04 -30.80
N ALA A 77 2.82 7.56 -30.48
CA ALA A 77 1.92 8.12 -31.47
C ALA A 77 2.52 9.34 -32.20
N THR A 78 3.25 10.19 -31.47
CA THR A 78 3.96 11.33 -32.06
C THR A 78 5.07 10.86 -33.00
N LEU A 79 5.86 9.86 -32.59
CA LEU A 79 6.91 9.28 -33.41
C LEU A 79 6.34 8.64 -34.68
N ASP A 80 5.30 7.82 -34.55
CA ASP A 80 4.61 7.21 -35.69
C ASP A 80 4.10 8.27 -36.68
N ALA A 81 3.62 9.42 -36.18
CA ALA A 81 3.19 10.53 -37.02
C ALA A 81 4.33 11.24 -37.77
N THR A 82 5.59 11.08 -37.35
CA THR A 82 6.76 11.65 -38.06
C THR A 82 7.29 10.77 -39.18
N TYR A 83 6.92 9.49 -39.22
CA TYR A 83 7.35 8.58 -40.29
C TYR A 83 6.37 8.66 -41.47
N ASP A 84 6.89 8.93 -42.66
CA ASP A 84 6.11 8.81 -43.89
C ASP A 84 5.61 7.36 -44.06
N ALA A 85 4.35 7.20 -44.47
CA ALA A 85 3.78 5.90 -44.74
C ALA A 85 4.51 5.25 -45.95
N VAL A 86 5.47 4.37 -45.68
CA VAL A 86 6.19 3.65 -46.74
C VAL A 86 5.29 2.54 -47.27
N PRO A 87 5.06 2.46 -48.60
CA PRO A 87 4.30 1.36 -49.18
C PRO A 87 4.97 0.02 -48.84
N ARG A 88 4.18 -0.95 -48.37
CA ARG A 88 4.67 -2.31 -48.16
C ARG A 88 5.15 -2.87 -49.51
N PRO A 89 6.37 -3.44 -49.61
CA PRO A 89 6.84 -4.04 -50.85
C PRO A 89 5.84 -5.12 -51.32
N PRO A 90 5.54 -5.20 -52.62
CA PRO A 90 4.70 -6.26 -53.13
C PRO A 90 5.36 -7.62 -52.81
N ILE A 91 4.56 -8.56 -52.31
CA ILE A 91 5.00 -9.95 -52.19
C ILE A 91 5.03 -10.50 -53.61
N ASP A 92 6.21 -10.56 -54.21
CA ASP A 92 6.39 -11.24 -55.48
C ASP A 92 6.19 -12.74 -55.24
N ARG A 93 5.15 -13.30 -55.86
CA ARG A 93 4.91 -14.75 -55.89
C ARG A 93 5.18 -15.22 -57.31
N ASP A 94 6.46 -15.39 -57.62
CA ASP A 94 6.95 -16.15 -58.76
C ASP A 94 7.73 -17.39 -58.26
#